data_AF-A0A932IPA1-F1
#
_entry.id   AF-A0A932IPA1-F1
#
_cell.length_a   1.000
_cell.length_b   1.000
_cell.length_c   1.000
_cell.angle_alpha   90.00
_cell.angle_beta   90.00
_cell.angle_gamma   90.00
#
_symmetry.space_group_name_H-M   'P 1'
#
loop_
_entity.id
_entity.type
_entity.pdbx_description
1 polymer ?
#
loop_
_entity_poly.entity_id
_entity_poly.type
_entity_poly.pdbx_seq_one_letter_code
_entity_poly.pdbx_strand_id
1 'polypeptide(L)'
;MWDRVCFGAGRCGSAEAVSVDPPFDAEQTLRAIALHRDRDAFQALFGHYGPRLKAYFLRAGGDATLAEELLQEVMLILWHKADRFDPARAAPSTWIYAIARNKLIDRLRQERRFEVDPHDPNLEP
;
A
#
# COMPACT_ATOMS: atom_id res chain seq x y z
N MET A 1 -4.80 17.81 -6.26
CA MET A 1 -4.07 18.32 -5.08
C MET A 1 -3.32 17.18 -4.38
N TRP A 2 -2.49 16.44 -5.12
CA TRP A 2 -1.55 15.40 -4.63
C TRP A 2 -0.34 15.30 -5.58
N ASP A 3 0.00 16.42 -6.22
CA ASP A 3 0.80 16.44 -7.43
C ASP A 3 2.06 17.29 -7.25
N ARG A 4 3.02 16.69 -6.53
CA ARG A 4 4.46 16.98 -6.58
C ARG A 4 5.22 16.15 -5.56
N VAL A 5 5.65 14.95 -5.97
CA VAL A 5 6.87 14.33 -5.43
C VAL A 5 7.71 13.92 -6.62
N CYS A 6 8.84 14.60 -6.76
CA CYS A 6 9.74 14.59 -7.89
C CYS A 6 10.37 13.20 -8.09
N PHE A 7 10.29 12.72 -9.34
CA PHE A 7 11.07 11.60 -9.84
C PHE A 7 12.45 12.15 -10.24
N GLY A 8 13.51 11.78 -9.50
CA GLY A 8 14.86 12.26 -9.75
C GLY A 8 15.84 11.11 -9.88
N ALA A 9 16.14 10.72 -11.11
CA ALA A 9 17.22 9.80 -11.44
C ALA A 9 18.57 10.55 -11.54
N GLY A 10 19.59 10.00 -10.88
CA GLY A 10 21.01 10.17 -11.23
C GLY A 10 21.74 11.40 -10.70
N ARG A 11 22.76 11.20 -9.85
CA ARG A 11 24.18 11.13 -10.26
C ARG A 11 25.11 10.87 -9.06
N CYS A 12 26.24 10.25 -9.38
CA CYS A 12 27.40 9.94 -8.54
C CYS A 12 28.15 11.23 -8.11
N GLY A 13 28.63 11.28 -6.85
CA GLY A 13 29.66 12.22 -6.41
C GLY A 13 29.57 12.68 -4.95
N SER A 14 30.68 12.48 -4.22
CA SER A 14 31.05 12.98 -2.88
C SER A 14 30.40 12.33 -1.65
N ALA A 15 31.25 11.69 -0.84
CA ALA A 15 30.96 11.20 0.50
C ALA A 15 30.79 12.39 1.47
N GLU A 16 29.64 13.05 1.40
CA GLU A 16 29.15 13.96 2.42
C GLU A 16 28.52 13.11 3.54
N ALA A 17 28.79 13.44 4.80
CA ALA A 17 28.29 12.72 5.96
C ALA A 17 26.77 12.49 5.87
N VAL A 18 26.36 11.22 5.68
CA VAL A 18 24.96 10.81 5.71
C VAL A 18 24.45 11.06 7.13
N SER A 19 23.73 12.16 7.33
CA SER A 19 22.80 12.28 8.43
C SER A 19 21.80 11.14 8.26
N VAL A 20 22.03 10.05 8.98
CA VAL A 20 21.12 8.90 9.01
C VAL A 20 19.88 9.41 9.72
N ASP A 21 18.88 9.86 8.96
CA ASP A 21 17.55 10.06 9.49
C ASP A 21 17.16 8.77 10.25
N PRO A 22 16.60 8.88 11.47
CA PRO A 22 16.22 7.69 12.22
C PRO A 22 15.32 6.80 11.34
N PRO A 23 15.55 5.48 11.35
CA PRO A 23 14.75 4.58 10.54
C PRO A 23 13.27 4.78 10.86
N PHE A 24 12.44 4.78 9.81
CA PHE A 24 11.01 4.97 9.95
C PHE A 24 10.40 3.96 10.94
N ASP A 25 9.86 4.45 12.05
CA ASP A 25 9.23 3.63 13.07
C ASP A 25 7.76 3.37 12.71
N ALA A 26 7.55 2.29 11.95
CA ALA A 26 6.23 1.84 11.54
C ALA A 26 5.34 1.42 12.73
N GLU A 27 5.94 0.86 13.79
CA GLU A 27 5.19 0.39 14.96
C GLU A 27 4.61 1.57 15.74
N GLN A 28 5.44 2.55 16.08
CA GLN A 28 5.00 3.76 16.78
C GLN A 28 3.93 4.49 15.96
N THR A 29 4.12 4.57 14.65
CA THR A 29 3.17 5.22 13.74
C THR A 29 1.81 4.51 13.74
N LEU A 30 1.78 3.18 13.61
CA LEU A 30 0.54 2.39 13.69
C LEU A 30 -0.14 2.55 15.05
N ARG A 31 0.63 2.59 16.14
CA ARG A 31 0.11 2.78 17.49
C ARG A 31 -0.53 4.16 17.68
N ALA A 32 0.08 5.22 17.17
CA ALA A 32 -0.49 6.57 17.21
C ALA A 32 -1.81 6.67 16.42
N ILE A 33 -1.88 6.03 15.25
CA ILE A 33 -3.11 5.94 14.45
C ILE A 33 -4.20 5.17 15.22
N ALA A 34 -3.85 4.04 15.85
CA ALA A 34 -4.79 3.21 16.59
C ALA A 34 -5.41 3.93 17.80
N LEU A 35 -4.58 4.63 18.58
CA LEU A 35 -5.01 5.26 19.83
C LEU A 35 -5.65 6.65 19.64
N HIS A 36 -5.11 7.43 18.71
CA HIS A 36 -5.45 8.86 18.61
C HIS A 36 -6.06 9.26 17.28
N ARG A 37 -6.15 8.34 16.31
CA ARG A 37 -6.47 8.70 14.91
C ARG A 37 -5.56 9.83 14.43
N ASP A 38 -4.28 9.69 14.74
CA ASP A 38 -3.26 10.68 14.42
C ASP A 38 -3.05 10.76 12.90
N ARG A 39 -3.37 11.93 12.33
CA ARG A 39 -3.28 12.19 10.90
C ARG A 39 -1.84 12.37 10.43
N ASP A 40 -0.97 12.92 11.27
CA ASP A 40 0.44 13.15 10.93
C ASP A 40 1.19 11.82 10.93
N ALA A 41 0.90 10.94 11.90
CA ALA A 41 1.36 9.56 11.88
C ALA A 41 0.89 8.84 10.61
N PHE A 42 -0.39 8.96 10.23
CA PHE A 42 -0.87 8.36 8.99
C PHE A 42 -0.18 8.94 7.74
N GLN A 43 0.07 10.24 7.70
CA GLN A 43 0.82 10.87 6.61
C GLN A 43 2.24 10.33 6.51
N ALA A 44 2.93 10.13 7.64
CA ALA A 44 4.26 9.53 7.68
C ALA A 44 4.25 8.08 7.20
N LEU A 45 3.27 7.28 7.64
CA LEU A 45 3.05 5.91 7.17
C LEU A 45 2.82 5.87 5.66
N PHE A 46 1.98 6.77 5.14
CA PHE A 46 1.69 6.87 3.72
C PHE A 46 2.94 7.26 2.93
N GLY A 47 3.68 8.27 3.38
CA GLY A 47 4.93 8.68 2.74
C GLY A 47 5.96 7.55 2.65
N HIS A 48 6.01 6.69 3.68
CA HIS A 48 6.90 5.54 3.69
C HIS A 48 6.37 4.36 2.84
N TYR A 49 5.17 3.85 3.12
CA TYR A 49 4.68 2.62 2.49
C TYR A 49 3.98 2.85 1.15
N GLY A 50 3.45 4.04 0.89
CA GLY A 50 2.67 4.33 -0.32
C GLY A 50 3.42 4.03 -1.63
N PRO A 51 4.59 4.63 -1.86
CA PRO A 51 5.39 4.35 -3.05
C PRO A 51 5.79 2.88 -3.18
N ARG A 52 6.08 2.22 -2.05
CA ARG A 52 6.49 0.80 -2.00
C ARG A 52 5.33 -0.14 -2.36
N LEU A 53 4.14 0.12 -1.83
CA LEU A 53 2.93 -0.63 -2.13
C LEU A 53 2.47 -0.42 -3.57
N LYS A 54 2.53 0.81 -4.08
CA LYS A 54 2.25 1.08 -5.49
C LYS A 54 3.19 0.31 -6.41
N ALA A 55 4.51 0.35 -6.14
CA ALA A 55 5.49 -0.42 -6.89
C ALA A 55 5.26 -1.94 -6.79
N TYR A 56 4.83 -2.43 -5.62
CA TYR A 56 4.45 -3.82 -5.43
C TYR A 56 3.27 -4.23 -6.33
N PHE A 57 2.20 -3.43 -6.39
CA PHE A 57 1.04 -3.72 -7.25
C PHE A 57 1.36 -3.61 -8.74
N LEU A 58 2.17 -2.64 -9.16
CA LEU A 58 2.64 -2.53 -10.54
C LEU A 58 3.42 -3.79 -10.96
N ARG A 59 4.30 -4.30 -10.09
CA ARG A 59 5.06 -5.54 -10.36
C ARG A 59 4.19 -6.80 -10.38
N ALA A 60 3.03 -6.75 -9.73
CA ALA A 60 2.07 -7.85 -9.71
C ALA A 60 1.21 -7.94 -10.99
N GLY A 61 1.47 -7.09 -12.00
CA GLY A 61 0.78 -7.10 -13.29
C GLY A 61 -0.37 -6.12 -13.40
N GLY A 62 -0.58 -5.25 -12.41
CA GLY A 62 -1.55 -4.16 -12.48
C GLY A 62 -1.05 -2.97 -13.30
N ASP A 63 -1.96 -2.24 -13.93
CA ASP A 63 -1.66 -0.94 -14.52
C ASP A 63 -1.54 0.16 -13.43
N ALA A 64 -1.21 1.38 -13.86
CA ALA A 64 -1.03 2.51 -12.95
C ALA A 64 -2.30 2.89 -12.19
N THR A 65 -3.46 2.74 -12.81
CA THR A 65 -4.76 3.07 -12.22
C THR A 65 -5.11 2.06 -11.14
N LEU A 66 -5.05 0.77 -11.49
CA LEU A 66 -5.35 -0.32 -10.58
C LEU A 66 -4.40 -0.34 -9.37
N ALA A 67 -3.11 -0.08 -9.60
CA ALA A 67 -2.13 0.00 -8.52
C ALA A 67 -2.44 1.13 -7.54
N GLU A 68 -2.94 2.28 -8.03
CA GLU A 68 -3.34 3.41 -7.21
C GLU A 68 -4.62 3.10 -6.42
N GLU A 69 -5.61 2.48 -7.05
CA GLU A 69 -6.86 2.05 -6.39
C GLU A 69 -6.57 1.06 -5.25
N LEU A 70 -5.79 0.01 -5.52
CA LEU A 70 -5.41 -0.97 -4.50
C LEU A 70 -4.58 -0.35 -3.38
N LEU A 71 -3.67 0.57 -3.70
CA LEU A 71 -2.93 1.33 -2.70
C LEU A 71 -3.88 2.09 -1.77
N GLN A 72 -4.82 2.84 -2.33
CA GLN A 72 -5.77 3.63 -1.55
C GLN A 72 -6.63 2.74 -0.64
N GLU A 73 -7.12 1.61 -1.14
CA GLU A 73 -7.85 0.64 -0.33
C GLU A 73 -7.03 0.09 0.83
N VAL A 74 -5.76 -0.26 0.59
CA VAL A 74 -4.86 -0.73 1.64
C VAL A 74 -4.65 0.35 2.69
N MET A 75 -4.41 1.59 2.28
CA MET A 75 -4.20 2.71 3.20
C MET A 75 -5.44 2.99 4.06
N LEU A 76 -6.63 2.91 3.48
CA LEU A 76 -7.89 3.00 4.23
C LEU A 76 -8.04 1.87 5.25
N ILE A 77 -7.63 0.64 4.89
CA ILE A 77 -7.64 -0.48 5.82
C ILE A 77 -6.66 -0.25 6.98
N LEU A 78 -5.45 0.24 6.69
CA LEU A 78 -4.47 0.56 7.71
C LEU A 78 -5.00 1.63 8.65
N TRP A 79 -5.62 2.68 8.13
CA TRP A 79 -6.29 3.69 8.95
C TRP A 79 -7.34 3.05 9.85
N HIS A 80 -8.30 2.31 9.30
CA HIS A 80 -9.43 1.79 10.07
C HIS A 80 -9.08 0.66 11.04
N LYS A 81 -8.07 -0.17 10.70
CA LYS A 81 -7.73 -1.40 11.43
C LYS A 81 -6.36 -1.34 12.13
N ALA A 82 -5.78 -0.15 12.30
CA ALA A 82 -4.51 0.02 13.01
C ALA A 82 -4.55 -0.59 14.43
N ASP A 83 -5.70 -0.57 15.08
CA ASP A 83 -5.96 -1.19 16.40
C ASP A 83 -5.80 -2.72 16.41
N ARG A 84 -5.85 -3.36 15.24
CA ARG A 84 -5.66 -4.81 15.09
C ARG A 84 -4.22 -5.22 14.86
N PHE A 85 -3.31 -4.26 14.71
CA PHE A 85 -1.90 -4.56 14.64
C PHE A 85 -1.41 -5.02 16.02
N ASP A 86 -0.70 -6.15 16.03
CA ASP A 86 -0.12 -6.73 17.23
C ASP A 86 1.37 -7.01 16.98
N PRO A 87 2.28 -6.25 17.60
CA PRO A 87 3.72 -6.41 17.39
C PRO A 87 4.26 -7.74 17.90
N ALA A 88 3.54 -8.42 18.81
CA ALA A 88 3.94 -9.75 19.28
C ALA A 88 3.71 -10.84 18.23
N ARG A 89 2.82 -10.60 17.24
CA ARG A 89 2.45 -11.58 16.21
C ARG A 89 3.19 -11.40 14.91
N ALA A 90 3.50 -10.17 14.52
CA ALA A 90 4.20 -9.88 13.28
C ALA A 90 4.85 -8.49 13.30
N ALA A 91 5.93 -8.33 12.53
CA ALA A 91 6.48 -7.01 12.26
C ALA A 91 5.47 -6.14 11.46
N PRO A 92 5.47 -4.80 11.64
CA PRO A 92 4.56 -3.89 10.92
C PRO A 92 4.57 -4.09 9.40
N SER A 93 5.74 -4.22 8.80
CA SER A 93 5.91 -4.43 7.36
C SER A 93 5.21 -5.71 6.90
N THR A 94 5.39 -6.80 7.64
CA THR A 94 4.78 -8.11 7.32
C THR A 94 3.25 -8.01 7.35
N TRP A 95 2.69 -7.35 8.36
CA TRP A 95 1.24 -7.17 8.47
C TRP A 95 0.69 -6.28 7.35
N ILE A 96 1.36 -5.17 7.02
CA ILE A 96 0.98 -4.27 5.92
C ILE A 96 0.99 -5.01 4.57
N TYR A 97 2.05 -5.76 4.27
CA TYR A 97 2.13 -6.52 3.02
C TYR A 97 1.16 -7.71 3.00
N ALA A 98 0.80 -8.30 4.15
CA ALA A 98 -0.26 -9.30 4.21
C ALA A 98 -1.61 -8.70 3.80
N ILE A 99 -1.94 -7.49 4.26
CA ILE A 99 -3.15 -6.76 3.83
C ILE A 99 -3.11 -6.50 2.32
N ALA A 100 -1.98 -5.98 1.81
CA ALA A 100 -1.81 -5.69 0.38
C ALA A 100 -1.96 -6.94 -0.49
N ARG A 101 -1.34 -8.06 -0.08
CA ARG A 101 -1.45 -9.34 -0.76
C ARG A 101 -2.89 -9.85 -0.77
N ASN A 102 -3.60 -9.77 0.36
CA ASN A 102 -4.99 -10.20 0.44
C ASN A 102 -5.86 -9.38 -0.51
N LYS A 103 -5.63 -8.06 -0.59
CA LYS A 103 -6.33 -7.18 -1.52
C LYS A 103 -6.08 -7.51 -2.98
N LEU A 104 -4.83 -7.78 -3.35
CA LEU A 104 -4.50 -8.25 -4.69
C LEU A 104 -5.24 -9.56 -5.03
N ILE A 105 -5.24 -10.53 -4.12
CA ILE A 105 -5.92 -11.82 -4.33
C ILE A 105 -7.42 -11.62 -4.50
N ASP A 106 -8.05 -10.78 -3.68
CA ASP A 106 -9.48 -10.50 -3.79
C ASP A 106 -9.80 -9.87 -5.14
N ARG A 107 -8.96 -8.95 -5.62
CA ARG A 107 -9.12 -8.32 -6.94
C ARG A 107 -8.99 -9.32 -8.10
N LEU A 108 -8.00 -10.21 -8.05
CA LEU A 108 -7.81 -11.26 -9.06
C LEU A 108 -8.97 -12.27 -9.07
N ARG A 109 -9.55 -12.57 -7.90
CA ARG A 109 -10.73 -13.43 -7.79
C ARG A 109 -11.98 -12.78 -8.40
N GLN A 110 -12.14 -11.47 -8.25
CA GLN A 110 -13.24 -10.73 -8.86
C GLN A 110 -13.12 -10.72 -10.39
N GLU A 111 -11.92 -10.45 -10.91
CA GLU A 111 -11.62 -10.47 -12.35
C GLU A 111 -12.04 -11.78 -13.02
N ARG A 112 -11.68 -12.92 -12.41
CA ARG A 112 -12.06 -14.26 -12.89
C ARG A 112 -13.57 -14.53 -12.86
N ARG A 113 -14.34 -13.80 -12.03
CA ARG A 113 -15.80 -13.95 -11.95
C ARG A 113 -16.52 -13.15 -13.03
N PHE A 114 -15.92 -12.07 -13.50
CA PHE A 114 -16.49 -11.19 -14.53
C PHE A 114 -16.11 -11.59 -15.97
N GLU A 115 -15.31 -12.64 -16.14
CA GLU A 115 -15.13 -13.28 -17.45
C GLU A 115 -16.48 -13.89 -17.86
N VAL A 116 -17.22 -13.16 -18.70
CA VAL A 116 -18.51 -13.59 -19.27
C VAL A 116 -18.26 -14.84 -20.09
N ASP A 117 -18.94 -15.94 -19.76
CA ASP A 117 -18.86 -17.16 -20.55
C ASP A 117 -19.39 -16.87 -21.97
N PRO A 118 -18.56 -16.96 -23.02
CA PRO A 118 -19.00 -16.75 -24.40
C PRO A 118 -20.05 -17.77 -24.87
N HIS A 119 -20.25 -18.83 -24.10
CA HIS A 119 -21.24 -19.87 -24.34
C HIS A 119 -22.42 -19.83 -23.35
N ASP A 120 -22.66 -18.73 -22.63
CA ASP A 120 -23.86 -18.60 -21.82
C ASP A 120 -25.12 -18.61 -22.73
N PRO A 121 -25.97 -19.66 -22.66
CA PRO A 121 -27.17 -19.77 -23.51
C PRO A 121 -28.25 -18.72 -23.19
N ASN A 122 -28.05 -17.90 -22.15
CA ASN A 122 -28.96 -16.83 -21.76
C ASN A 122 -28.60 -15.46 -22.37
N LEU A 123 -27.58 -15.38 -23.24
CA LEU A 123 -27.14 -14.15 -23.92
C LEU A 123 -27.89 -13.83 -25.24
N GLU A 124 -29.02 -14.49 -25.54
CA GLU A 124 -29.85 -14.16 -26.71
C GLU A 124 -30.92 -13.10 -26.38
N PRO A 125 -31.17 -12.11 -27.27
CA PRO A 125 -32.23 -11.11 -27.10
C PRO A 125 -33.65 -11.65 -27.31
#